data_AF-A0A0Q3QJZ0-F1
#
_entry.id   AF-A0A0Q3QJZ0-F1
#
_cell.length_a   1.000
_cell.length_b   1.000
_cell.length_c   1.000
_cell.angle_alpha   90.00
_cell.angle_beta   90.00
_cell.angle_gamma   90.00
#
_symmetry.space_group_name_H-M   'P 1'
#
loop_
_entity.id
_entity.type
_entity.pdbx_description
1 polymer ?
#
loop_
_entity_poly.entity_id
_entity_poly.type
_entity_poly.pdbx_seq_one_letter_code
_entity_poly.pdbx_strand_id
1 'polypeptide(L)'
;MTDSANSGFQENHDNGMMTDKKWQAIINNDASYNNQFFYAVKTTGIFCKPSCKSRVPKKENVRIFQNAEQALQANFRPCKRCKPTNEKLPDSEWVALITEYIDKTFIEKLTLETLADIAHGSPYHLHRTFKKITGITPVEYIQQVRINAAKEYLIQTNIAIADISICVGMPNTPYFITLFRKKTGHTPAQYRELHRSMKKTEEI
;
A
#
# COMPACT_ATOMS: atom_id res chain seq x y z
N MET A 1 -43.58 17.01 -33.55
CA MET A 1 -44.68 16.67 -32.62
C MET A 1 -44.42 15.22 -32.20
N THR A 2 -43.60 15.00 -31.18
CA THR A 2 -44.03 14.77 -29.77
C THR A 2 -45.09 13.67 -29.70
N ASP A 3 -44.96 12.57 -28.97
CA ASP A 3 -44.03 12.21 -27.91
C ASP A 3 -44.16 10.70 -27.64
N SER A 4 -43.06 10.10 -27.24
CA SER A 4 -42.90 9.16 -26.12
C SER A 4 -44.16 8.56 -25.47
N ALA A 5 -44.19 7.22 -25.32
CA ALA A 5 -44.05 6.53 -24.02
C ALA A 5 -44.61 5.10 -24.06
N ASN A 6 -43.80 4.12 -23.63
CA ASN A 6 -44.03 3.37 -22.37
C ASN A 6 -43.56 1.91 -22.47
N SER A 7 -42.42 1.62 -21.85
CA SER A 7 -42.05 0.31 -21.25
C SER A 7 -40.78 0.58 -20.44
N GLY A 8 -40.85 0.80 -19.13
CA GLY A 8 -41.19 -0.23 -18.15
C GLY A 8 -39.88 -0.78 -17.56
N PHE A 9 -39.19 0.04 -16.76
CA PHE A 9 -38.10 -0.43 -15.91
C PHE A 9 -38.61 -0.47 -14.48
N GLN A 10 -38.72 -1.68 -13.94
CA GLN A 10 -39.10 -1.95 -12.56
C GLN A 10 -38.05 -1.36 -11.60
N GLU A 11 -38.51 -0.47 -10.73
CA GLU A 11 -37.76 0.09 -9.62
C GLU A 11 -37.53 -0.99 -8.55
N ASN A 12 -36.28 -1.41 -8.36
CA ASN A 12 -35.87 -2.20 -7.21
C ASN A 12 -35.58 -1.26 -6.02
N HIS A 13 -36.65 -0.92 -5.29
CA HIS A 13 -36.64 -0.14 -4.06
C HIS A 13 -36.28 -1.02 -2.84
N ASP A 14 -35.05 -0.92 -2.31
CA ASP A 14 -34.83 -1.01 -0.83
C ASP A 14 -33.42 -0.69 -0.29
N ASN A 15 -32.44 -0.37 -1.14
CA ASN A 15 -31.03 -0.42 -0.73
C ASN A 15 -30.42 0.89 -0.17
N GLY A 16 -31.21 1.96 0.01
CA GLY A 16 -30.73 3.33 0.30
C GLY A 16 -31.30 4.04 1.53
N MET A 17 -32.13 3.39 2.36
CA MET A 17 -32.85 4.08 3.45
C MET A 17 -32.01 4.21 4.74
N MET A 18 -32.17 5.35 5.42
CA MET A 18 -31.64 5.61 6.77
C MET A 18 -32.47 4.84 7.81
N THR A 19 -31.85 3.87 8.48
CA THR A 19 -32.48 3.12 9.58
C THR A 19 -31.94 3.58 10.92
N ASP A 20 -32.64 3.29 12.01
CA ASP A 20 -32.16 3.65 13.36
C ASP A 20 -30.85 2.95 13.72
N LYS A 21 -30.63 1.71 13.24
CA LYS A 21 -29.34 1.02 13.40
C LYS A 21 -28.20 1.77 12.71
N LYS A 22 -28.38 2.19 11.45
CA LYS A 22 -27.38 2.97 10.71
C LYS A 22 -27.13 4.33 11.38
N TRP A 23 -28.18 4.97 11.89
CA TRP A 23 -28.05 6.22 12.63
C TRP A 23 -27.25 6.04 13.92
N GLN A 24 -27.55 5.00 14.72
CA GLN A 24 -26.79 4.66 15.93
C GLN A 24 -25.31 4.39 15.62
N ALA A 25 -25.01 3.69 14.52
CA ALA A 25 -23.63 3.45 14.09
C ALA A 25 -22.85 4.76 13.81
N ILE A 26 -23.50 5.76 13.20
CA ILE A 26 -22.88 7.08 12.93
C ILE A 26 -22.58 7.82 14.23
N ILE A 27 -23.55 7.91 15.15
CA ILE A 27 -23.39 8.69 16.39
C ILE A 27 -22.39 8.04 17.35
N ASN A 28 -22.32 6.70 17.35
CA ASN A 28 -21.42 5.94 18.22
C ASN A 28 -20.02 5.71 17.61
N ASN A 29 -19.74 6.25 16.43
CA ASN A 29 -18.47 6.06 15.71
C ASN A 29 -18.14 4.56 15.50
N ASP A 30 -19.14 3.73 15.19
CA ASP A 30 -18.97 2.28 15.18
C ASP A 30 -18.20 1.82 13.92
N ALA A 31 -17.01 1.27 14.13
CA ALA A 31 -16.16 0.76 13.06
C ALA A 31 -16.63 -0.56 12.45
N SER A 32 -17.50 -1.31 13.13
CA SER A 32 -18.03 -2.58 12.61
C SER A 32 -18.93 -2.39 11.37
N TYR A 33 -19.50 -1.20 11.21
CA TYR A 33 -20.32 -0.82 10.05
C TYR A 33 -19.51 -0.19 8.91
N ASN A 34 -18.19 -0.03 9.07
CA ASN A 34 -17.36 0.42 7.96
C ASN A 34 -17.48 -0.54 6.78
N ASN A 35 -17.59 0.01 5.57
CA ASN A 35 -17.82 -0.71 4.31
C ASN A 35 -19.20 -1.40 4.17
N GLN A 36 -20.05 -1.40 5.20
CA GLN A 36 -21.45 -1.82 5.06
C GLN A 36 -22.33 -0.71 4.48
N PHE A 37 -22.00 0.54 4.81
CA PHE A 37 -22.60 1.73 4.21
C PHE A 37 -21.70 2.94 4.38
N PHE A 38 -22.01 3.98 3.60
CA PHE A 38 -21.44 5.32 3.70
C PHE A 38 -22.54 6.31 3.96
N TYR A 39 -22.23 7.40 4.65
CA TYR A 39 -23.18 8.48 4.86
C TYR A 39 -22.65 9.79 4.31
N ALA A 40 -23.51 10.58 3.71
CA ALA A 40 -23.17 11.90 3.20
C ALA A 40 -24.00 12.99 3.83
N VAL A 41 -23.40 14.15 4.01
CA VAL A 41 -24.02 15.31 4.63
C VAL A 41 -24.37 16.30 3.53
N LYS A 42 -25.68 16.46 3.28
CA LYS A 42 -26.23 17.31 2.20
C LYS A 42 -25.68 18.74 2.24
N THR A 43 -25.54 19.31 3.44
CA THR A 43 -25.10 20.69 3.63
C THR A 43 -23.62 20.93 3.34
N THR A 44 -22.77 19.92 3.46
CA THR A 44 -21.32 20.06 3.21
C THR A 44 -20.87 19.45 1.89
N GLY A 45 -21.71 18.60 1.29
CA GLY A 45 -21.35 17.82 0.11
C GLY A 45 -20.22 16.84 0.38
N ILE A 46 -20.10 16.35 1.63
CA ILE A 46 -19.05 15.41 2.05
C ILE A 46 -19.67 14.08 2.48
N PHE A 47 -19.07 12.97 2.06
CA PHE A 47 -19.42 11.63 2.56
C PHE A 47 -18.32 10.99 3.40
N CYS A 48 -18.71 10.08 4.28
CA CYS A 48 -17.93 9.53 5.38
C CYS A 48 -18.21 8.04 5.61
N LYS A 49 -17.28 7.36 6.30
CA LYS A 49 -17.53 6.05 6.94
C LYS A 49 -18.25 6.26 8.29
N PRO A 50 -19.02 5.28 8.81
CA PRO A 50 -19.68 5.37 10.12
C PRO A 50 -18.72 5.73 11.27
N SER A 51 -17.49 5.20 11.26
CA SER A 51 -16.46 5.53 12.27
C SER A 51 -15.75 6.88 12.06
N CYS A 52 -16.33 7.81 11.31
CA CYS A 52 -15.71 9.11 11.07
C CYS A 52 -15.73 9.99 12.33
N LYS A 53 -14.56 10.43 12.79
CA LYS A 53 -14.42 11.28 14.00
C LYS A 53 -14.86 12.74 13.81
N SER A 54 -15.41 13.08 12.65
CA SER A 54 -15.96 14.42 12.38
C SER A 54 -17.21 14.66 13.23
N ARG A 55 -17.54 15.94 13.47
CA ARG A 55 -18.73 16.32 14.24
C ARG A 55 -19.97 15.66 13.63
N VAL A 56 -20.80 15.06 14.49
CA VAL A 56 -22.04 14.40 14.09
C VAL A 56 -22.97 15.43 13.42
N PRO A 57 -23.42 15.18 12.18
CA PRO A 57 -24.36 16.07 11.48
C PRO A 57 -25.78 15.93 12.04
N LYS A 58 -26.70 16.81 11.65
CA LYS A 58 -28.14 16.60 11.94
C LYS A 58 -28.69 15.43 11.10
N LYS A 59 -29.49 14.55 11.70
CA LYS A 59 -30.06 13.33 11.05
C LYS A 59 -30.74 13.64 9.72
N GLU A 60 -31.53 14.72 9.65
CA GLU A 60 -32.24 15.20 8.45
C GLU A 60 -31.34 15.51 7.24
N ASN A 61 -30.08 15.89 7.50
CA ASN A 61 -29.11 16.24 6.48
C ASN A 61 -28.29 15.05 6.00
N VAL A 62 -28.56 13.85 6.50
CA VAL A 62 -27.78 12.65 6.17
C VAL A 62 -28.48 11.84 5.09
N ARG A 63 -27.71 11.43 4.09
CA ARG A 63 -28.09 10.46 3.05
C ARG A 63 -27.19 9.23 3.17
N ILE A 64 -27.76 8.04 3.00
CA ILE A 64 -27.02 6.78 3.04
C ILE A 64 -26.71 6.31 1.62
N PHE A 65 -25.53 5.74 1.43
CA PHE A 65 -25.05 5.08 0.22
C PHE A 65 -24.51 3.69 0.57
N GLN A 66 -24.60 2.74 -0.34
CA GLN A 66 -24.11 1.38 -0.09
C GLN A 66 -22.59 1.29 -0.22
N ASN A 67 -22.04 1.99 -1.21
CA ASN A 67 -20.62 2.03 -1.48
C ASN A 67 -20.16 3.48 -1.75
N ALA A 68 -18.85 3.68 -1.78
CA ALA A 68 -18.27 4.99 -2.01
C ALA A 68 -18.57 5.53 -3.42
N GLU A 69 -18.67 4.66 -4.42
CA GLU A 69 -18.95 5.02 -5.81
C GLU A 69 -20.32 5.69 -5.98
N GLN A 70 -21.37 5.14 -5.37
CA GLN A 70 -22.70 5.76 -5.38
C GLN A 70 -22.68 7.19 -4.79
N ALA A 71 -21.88 7.42 -3.74
CA ALA A 71 -21.73 8.75 -3.15
C ALA A 71 -21.01 9.71 -4.10
N LEU A 72 -19.98 9.24 -4.81
CA LEU A 72 -19.24 10.01 -5.82
C LEU A 72 -20.13 10.38 -7.01
N GLN A 73 -20.87 9.41 -7.56
CA GLN A 73 -21.84 9.63 -8.64
C GLN A 73 -22.94 10.62 -8.24
N ALA A 74 -23.31 10.67 -6.96
CA ALA A 74 -24.23 11.65 -6.40
C ALA A 74 -23.57 13.01 -6.05
N ASN A 75 -22.36 13.29 -6.57
CA ASN A 75 -21.60 14.53 -6.39
C ASN A 75 -21.15 14.84 -4.95
N PHE A 76 -21.04 13.84 -4.09
CA PHE A 76 -20.43 14.02 -2.76
C PHE A 76 -18.92 13.78 -2.82
N ARG A 77 -18.17 14.65 -2.14
CA ARG A 77 -16.71 14.55 -2.04
C ARG A 77 -16.30 13.66 -0.85
N PRO A 78 -15.24 12.87 -0.97
CA PRO A 78 -14.79 12.03 0.13
C PRO A 78 -14.26 12.86 1.29
N CYS A 79 -14.64 12.49 2.51
CA CYS A 79 -14.10 13.13 3.71
C CYS A 79 -12.60 12.90 3.82
N LYS A 80 -11.84 14.00 3.85
CA LYS A 80 -10.38 13.97 4.02
C LYS A 80 -9.93 13.33 5.33
N ARG A 81 -10.80 13.28 6.35
CA ARG A 81 -10.49 12.75 7.68
C ARG A 81 -10.61 11.23 7.75
N CYS A 82 -11.74 10.66 7.31
CA CYS A 82 -11.95 9.21 7.36
C CYS A 82 -11.56 8.49 6.06
N LYS A 83 -11.20 9.23 5.00
CA LYS A 83 -10.76 8.72 3.69
C LYS A 83 -11.64 7.56 3.20
N PRO A 84 -12.95 7.82 2.97
CA PRO A 84 -13.93 6.76 2.72
C PRO A 84 -13.66 5.96 1.46
N THR A 85 -12.96 6.53 0.48
CA THR A 85 -12.58 5.92 -0.81
C THR A 85 -11.29 5.14 -0.77
N ASN A 86 -10.45 5.26 0.27
CA ASN A 86 -9.32 4.35 0.45
C ASN A 86 -9.89 3.09 1.08
N GLU A 87 -10.22 2.11 0.25
CA GLU A 87 -10.29 0.73 0.70
C GLU A 87 -8.91 0.39 1.28
N LYS A 88 -8.88 0.06 2.56
CA LYS A 88 -7.67 -0.49 3.16
C LYS A 88 -7.68 -1.96 2.77
N LEU A 89 -6.75 -2.36 1.92
CA LEU A 89 -6.36 -3.77 1.85
C LEU A 89 -6.04 -4.24 3.29
N PRO A 90 -6.36 -5.49 3.65
CA PRO A 90 -5.85 -6.08 4.87
C PRO A 90 -4.34 -5.83 4.99
N ASP A 91 -3.85 -5.51 6.19
CA ASP A 91 -2.44 -5.13 6.39
C ASP A 91 -1.46 -6.15 5.75
N SER A 92 -1.81 -7.45 5.73
CA SER A 92 -1.05 -8.52 5.08
C SER A 92 -1.00 -8.40 3.55
N GLU A 93 -2.14 -8.18 2.91
CA GLU A 93 -2.23 -7.98 1.44
C GLU A 93 -1.56 -6.67 1.04
N TRP A 94 -1.71 -5.64 1.87
CA TRP A 94 -1.07 -4.36 1.68
C TRP A 94 0.46 -4.48 1.72
N VAL A 95 1.00 -5.23 2.69
CA VAL A 95 2.45 -5.52 2.76
C VAL A 95 2.91 -6.41 1.61
N ALA A 96 2.10 -7.38 1.17
CA ALA A 96 2.43 -8.23 0.02
C ALA A 96 2.57 -7.41 -1.26
N LEU A 97 1.63 -6.49 -1.53
CA LEU A 97 1.69 -5.57 -2.68
C LEU A 97 2.97 -4.74 -2.69
N ILE A 98 3.35 -4.20 -1.53
CA ILE A 98 4.56 -3.37 -1.40
C ILE A 98 5.82 -4.22 -1.59
N THR A 99 5.83 -5.43 -1.04
CA THR A 99 6.92 -6.39 -1.20
C THR A 99 7.13 -6.73 -2.67
N GLU A 100 6.05 -7.10 -3.36
CA GLU A 100 6.10 -7.41 -4.80
C GLU A 100 6.59 -6.21 -5.64
N TYR A 101 6.16 -5.00 -5.27
CA TYR A 101 6.63 -3.79 -5.93
C TYR A 101 8.14 -3.60 -5.74
N ILE A 102 8.64 -3.76 -4.51
CA ILE A 102 10.08 -3.67 -4.21
C ILE A 102 10.84 -4.71 -5.02
N ASP A 103 10.39 -5.96 -5.05
CA ASP A 103 11.09 -7.04 -5.76
C ASP A 103 11.20 -6.79 -7.27
N LYS A 104 10.22 -6.10 -7.86
CA LYS A 104 10.24 -5.71 -9.29
C LYS A 104 11.08 -4.47 -9.58
N THR A 105 11.20 -3.56 -8.62
CA THR A 105 11.74 -2.20 -8.84
C THR A 105 12.91 -1.84 -7.92
N PHE A 106 13.54 -2.82 -7.25
CA PHE A 106 14.56 -2.58 -6.23
C PHE A 106 15.77 -1.78 -6.71
N ILE A 107 16.05 -1.75 -8.01
CA ILE A 107 17.16 -0.99 -8.61
C ILE A 107 16.89 0.52 -8.52
N GLU A 108 15.62 0.93 -8.57
CA GLU A 108 15.21 2.33 -8.58
C GLU A 108 15.38 3.01 -7.21
N LYS A 109 15.25 4.34 -7.19
CA LYS A 109 15.26 5.11 -5.95
C LYS A 109 13.93 4.95 -5.21
N LEU A 110 13.86 3.93 -4.35
CA LEU A 110 12.71 3.68 -3.50
C LEU A 110 12.80 4.47 -2.18
N THR A 111 11.75 5.23 -1.89
CA THR A 111 11.58 5.97 -0.63
C THR A 111 10.31 5.48 0.10
N LEU A 112 10.19 5.76 1.40
CA LEU A 112 8.98 5.40 2.15
C LEU A 112 7.77 6.19 1.63
N GLU A 113 7.99 7.42 1.17
CA GLU A 113 6.99 8.29 0.56
C GLU A 113 6.45 7.66 -0.72
N THR A 114 7.33 7.31 -1.66
CA THR A 114 6.92 6.69 -2.92
C THR A 114 6.19 5.37 -2.71
N LEU A 115 6.68 4.50 -1.82
CA LEU A 115 6.04 3.23 -1.53
C LEU A 115 4.68 3.40 -0.85
N ALA A 116 4.54 4.39 0.04
CA ALA A 116 3.28 4.69 0.68
C ALA A 116 2.27 5.26 -0.32
N ASP A 117 2.69 6.11 -1.26
CA ASP A 117 1.81 6.68 -2.28
C ASP A 117 1.26 5.61 -3.22
N ILE A 118 2.11 4.70 -3.70
CA ILE A 118 1.73 3.57 -4.56
C ILE A 118 0.68 2.69 -3.87
N ALA A 119 0.85 2.45 -2.58
CA ALA A 119 -0.05 1.62 -1.81
C ALA A 119 -1.19 2.42 -1.14
N HIS A 120 -1.37 3.70 -1.48
CA HIS A 120 -2.42 4.57 -0.93
C HIS A 120 -2.43 4.67 0.61
N GLY A 121 -1.25 4.64 1.23
CA GLY A 121 -1.03 4.71 2.67
C GLY A 121 -0.31 5.98 3.14
N SER A 122 0.28 5.91 4.34
CA SER A 122 1.19 6.95 4.84
C SER A 122 2.54 6.33 5.17
N PRO A 123 3.66 7.06 5.04
CA PRO A 123 5.01 6.53 5.32
C PRO A 123 5.14 5.94 6.73
N TYR A 124 4.50 6.57 7.72
CA TYR A 124 4.50 6.10 9.10
C TYR A 124 3.73 4.78 9.29
N HIS A 125 2.56 4.68 8.66
CA HIS A 125 1.79 3.43 8.68
C HIS A 125 2.54 2.31 7.96
N LEU A 126 3.14 2.61 6.80
CA LEU A 126 4.00 1.70 6.06
C LEU A 126 5.10 1.14 6.96
N HIS A 127 5.90 2.03 7.55
CA HIS A 127 7.00 1.61 8.40
C HIS A 127 6.54 0.70 9.56
N ARG A 128 5.47 1.07 10.29
CA ARG A 128 4.98 0.27 11.42
C ARG A 128 4.38 -1.07 10.99
N THR A 129 3.52 -1.06 9.99
CA THR A 129 2.79 -2.25 9.54
C THR A 129 3.72 -3.25 8.88
N PHE A 130 4.62 -2.77 8.01
CA PHE A 130 5.60 -3.63 7.34
C PHE A 130 6.53 -4.31 8.36
N LYS A 131 7.05 -3.57 9.34
CA LYS A 131 7.89 -4.16 10.41
C LYS A 131 7.12 -5.14 11.30
N LYS A 132 5.85 -4.83 11.60
CA LYS A 132 5.00 -5.74 12.39
C LYS A 132 4.79 -7.08 11.68
N ILE A 133 4.63 -7.06 10.35
CA ILE A 133 4.30 -8.25 9.55
C ILE A 133 5.55 -9.02 9.13
N THR A 134 6.57 -8.33 8.62
CA THR A 134 7.79 -8.96 8.05
C THR A 134 8.93 -9.12 9.07
N GLY A 135 8.82 -8.48 10.23
CA GLY A 135 9.88 -8.41 11.25
C GLY A 135 10.96 -7.34 10.99
N ILE A 136 11.04 -6.79 9.78
CA ILE A 136 12.05 -5.80 9.39
C ILE A 136 11.42 -4.55 8.75
N THR A 137 12.16 -3.45 8.72
CA THR A 137 11.66 -2.21 8.09
C THR A 137 11.68 -2.31 6.55
N PRO A 138 10.88 -1.51 5.83
CA PRO A 138 10.93 -1.47 4.37
C PRO A 138 12.32 -1.17 3.83
N VAL A 139 13.07 -0.28 4.48
CA VAL A 139 14.45 0.07 4.10
C VAL A 139 15.39 -1.14 4.27
N GLU A 140 15.26 -1.88 5.37
CA GLU A 140 16.04 -3.11 5.58
C GLU A 140 15.70 -4.19 4.56
N TYR A 141 14.43 -4.30 4.17
CA TYR A 141 13.98 -5.22 3.13
C TYR A 141 14.59 -4.88 1.77
N ILE A 142 14.51 -3.62 1.33
CA ILE A 142 15.15 -3.14 0.09
C ILE A 142 16.65 -3.46 0.10
N GLN A 143 17.33 -3.17 1.22
CA GLN A 143 18.74 -3.50 1.37
C GLN A 143 19.00 -5.01 1.23
N GLN A 144 18.14 -5.87 1.80
CA GLN A 144 18.29 -7.32 1.71
C GLN A 144 18.11 -7.83 0.28
N VAL A 145 17.10 -7.35 -0.45
CA VAL A 145 16.88 -7.70 -1.86
C VAL A 145 18.09 -7.31 -2.70
N ARG A 146 18.61 -6.08 -2.54
CA ARG A 146 19.79 -5.58 -3.26
C ARG A 146 21.05 -6.37 -2.96
N ILE A 147 21.29 -6.72 -1.70
CA ILE A 147 22.45 -7.53 -1.30
C ILE A 147 22.34 -8.96 -1.86
N ASN A 148 21.14 -9.54 -1.88
CA ASN A 148 20.94 -10.86 -2.48
C ASN A 148 21.20 -10.84 -3.99
N ALA A 149 20.69 -9.85 -4.71
CA ALA A 149 21.01 -9.66 -6.13
C ALA A 149 22.52 -9.47 -6.36
N ALA A 150 23.20 -8.72 -5.48
CA ALA A 150 24.65 -8.53 -5.57
C ALA A 150 25.43 -9.84 -5.39
N LYS A 151 25.00 -10.73 -4.48
CA LYS A 151 25.63 -12.06 -4.30
C LYS A 151 25.59 -12.85 -5.60
N GLU A 152 24.44 -12.87 -6.29
CA GLU A 152 24.31 -13.56 -7.58
C GLU A 152 25.29 -13.01 -8.62
N TYR A 153 25.36 -11.69 -8.79
CA TYR A 153 26.34 -11.07 -9.69
C TYR A 153 27.79 -11.42 -9.32
N LEU A 154 28.13 -11.46 -8.03
CA LEU A 154 29.48 -11.79 -7.56
C LEU A 154 29.86 -13.25 -7.84
N ILE A 155 28.90 -14.18 -7.78
CA ILE A 155 29.10 -15.62 -7.98
C ILE A 155 29.10 -15.99 -9.47
N GLN A 156 28.30 -15.30 -10.28
CA GLN A 156 28.04 -15.65 -11.67
C GLN A 156 28.87 -14.85 -12.68
N THR A 157 29.42 -13.70 -12.29
CA THR A 157 30.07 -12.77 -13.23
C THR A 157 31.42 -12.24 -12.74
N ASN A 158 32.18 -11.65 -13.66
CA ASN A 158 33.45 -10.96 -13.39
C ASN A 158 33.32 -9.43 -13.41
N ILE A 159 32.09 -8.90 -13.38
CA ILE A 159 31.80 -7.46 -13.42
C ILE A 159 32.52 -6.74 -12.26
N ALA A 160 32.97 -5.49 -12.46
CA ALA A 160 33.62 -4.74 -11.39
C ALA A 160 32.66 -4.47 -10.22
N ILE A 161 33.19 -4.42 -9.00
CA ILE A 161 32.37 -4.21 -7.78
C ILE A 161 31.61 -2.88 -7.84
N ALA A 162 32.22 -1.85 -8.42
CA ALA A 162 31.59 -0.56 -8.64
C ALA A 162 30.36 -0.67 -9.57
N ASP A 163 30.49 -1.40 -10.69
CA ASP A 163 29.38 -1.59 -11.63
C ASP A 163 28.26 -2.43 -11.03
N ILE A 164 28.58 -3.50 -10.27
CA ILE A 164 27.59 -4.28 -9.53
C ILE A 164 26.80 -3.39 -8.58
N SER A 165 27.47 -2.46 -7.87
CA SER A 165 26.80 -1.54 -6.97
C SER A 165 25.73 -0.70 -7.69
N ILE A 166 25.99 -0.28 -8.92
CA ILE A 166 25.04 0.46 -9.76
C ILE A 166 23.90 -0.46 -10.20
N CYS A 167 24.22 -1.67 -10.70
CA CYS A 167 23.24 -2.66 -11.16
C CYS A 167 22.24 -3.10 -10.08
N VAL A 168 22.61 -3.02 -8.80
CA VAL A 168 21.74 -3.35 -7.66
C VAL A 168 21.12 -2.12 -6.99
N GLY A 169 21.18 -0.94 -7.63
CA GLY A 169 20.55 0.29 -7.12
C GLY A 169 21.27 0.93 -5.93
N MET A 170 22.56 0.63 -5.74
CA MET A 170 23.43 1.17 -4.68
C MET A 170 24.64 1.92 -5.24
N PRO A 171 24.46 3.03 -5.99
CA PRO A 171 25.54 3.70 -6.72
C PRO A 171 26.66 4.28 -5.84
N ASN A 172 26.46 4.38 -4.52
CA ASN A 172 27.52 4.71 -3.58
C ASN A 172 28.33 3.44 -3.25
N THR A 173 29.39 3.20 -4.01
CA THR A 173 30.27 2.01 -3.86
C THR A 173 30.83 1.82 -2.45
N PRO A 174 31.38 2.84 -1.75
CA PRO A 174 31.84 2.69 -0.36
C PRO A 174 30.73 2.25 0.59
N TYR A 175 29.53 2.83 0.47
CA TYR A 175 28.38 2.43 1.27
C TYR A 175 27.93 1.00 0.96
N PHE A 176 27.88 0.63 -0.33
CA PHE A 176 27.56 -0.74 -0.76
C PHE A 176 28.52 -1.76 -0.14
N ILE A 177 29.84 -1.54 -0.22
CA ILE A 177 30.84 -2.45 0.36
C ILE A 177 30.63 -2.58 1.88
N THR A 178 30.38 -1.47 2.57
CA THR A 178 30.17 -1.45 4.02
C THR A 178 28.91 -2.23 4.40
N LEU A 179 27.81 -2.00 3.69
CA LEU A 179 26.55 -2.70 3.94
C LEU A 179 26.65 -4.19 3.61
N PHE A 180 27.29 -4.53 2.49
CA PHE A 180 27.49 -5.92 2.08
C PHE A 180 28.26 -6.68 3.15
N ARG A 181 29.39 -6.14 3.62
CA ARG A 181 30.15 -6.73 4.72
C ARG A 181 29.33 -6.86 6.00
N LYS A 182 28.54 -5.84 6.36
CA LYS A 182 27.65 -5.91 7.53
C LYS A 182 26.62 -7.03 7.42
N LYS A 183 26.12 -7.33 6.21
CA LYS A 183 25.06 -8.32 5.97
C LYS A 183 25.59 -9.74 5.69
N THR A 184 26.82 -9.89 5.20
CA THR A 184 27.38 -11.18 4.77
C THR A 184 28.64 -11.62 5.53
N GLY A 185 29.21 -10.74 6.37
CA GLY A 185 30.49 -10.96 7.04
C GLY A 185 31.73 -10.70 6.19
N HIS A 186 31.58 -10.55 4.86
CA HIS A 186 32.69 -10.46 3.91
C HIS A 186 32.55 -9.23 3.03
N THR A 187 33.66 -8.64 2.59
CA THR A 187 33.59 -7.64 1.50
C THR A 187 33.13 -8.31 0.19
N PRO A 188 32.57 -7.57 -0.78
CA PRO A 188 32.18 -8.15 -2.08
C PRO A 188 33.32 -8.90 -2.78
N ALA A 189 34.55 -8.37 -2.70
CA ALA A 189 35.75 -9.02 -3.26
C ALA A 189 36.05 -10.37 -2.59
N GLN A 190 36.06 -10.39 -1.25
CA GLN A 190 36.29 -11.61 -0.47
C GLN A 190 35.19 -12.65 -0.73
N TYR A 191 33.93 -12.22 -0.82
CA TYR A 191 32.79 -13.09 -1.08
C TYR A 191 32.91 -13.76 -2.46
N ARG A 192 33.30 -13.01 -3.50
CA ARG A 192 33.57 -13.55 -4.83
C ARG A 192 34.69 -14.60 -4.81
N GLU A 193 35.80 -14.30 -4.13
CA GLU A 193 36.95 -15.20 -4.09
C GLU A 193 36.62 -16.52 -3.38
N LEU A 194 35.94 -16.44 -2.23
CA LEU A 194 35.48 -17.60 -1.47
C LEU A 194 34.65 -18.53 -2.35
N HIS A 195 33.66 -18.00 -3.06
CA HIS A 195 32.79 -18.82 -3.91
C HIS A 195 33.46 -19.35 -5.19
N ARG A 196 34.50 -18.67 -5.71
CA ARG A 196 35.33 -19.22 -6.80
C ARG A 196 36.16 -20.40 -6.32
N SER A 197 36.75 -20.31 -5.13
CA SER A 197 37.53 -21.42 -4.56
C SER A 197 36.67 -22.67 -4.32
N MET A 198 35.42 -22.49 -3.86
CA MET A 198 34.49 -23.59 -3.63
C MET A 198 34.08 -24.31 -4.93
N LYS A 199 33.76 -23.56 -6.00
CA LYS A 199 33.44 -24.16 -7.31
C LYS A 199 34.58 -25.01 -7.87
N LYS A 200 35.84 -24.58 -7.66
CA LYS A 200 37.02 -25.32 -8.12
C LYS A 200 37.22 -26.66 -7.38
N THR A 201 36.70 -26.80 -6.16
CA THR A 201 36.83 -28.03 -5.37
C THR A 201 35.74 -29.06 -5.69
N GLU A 202 34.58 -28.63 -6.22
CA GLU A 202 33.47 -29.51 -6.59
C GLU A 202 33.60 -30.11 -8.01
N GLU A 203 34.49 -29.55 -8.84
CA GLU A 203 34.76 -30.00 -10.21
C GLU A 203 35.99 -30.95 -10.33
N ILE A 204 36.57 -31.39 -9.20
CA ILE A 204 37.71 -32.33 -9.14
C ILE A 204 37.27 -33.69 -8.64
#